data_AF-A0A970YD14-F1
#
_entry.id   AF-A0A970YD14-F1
#
_cell.length_a   1.000
_cell.length_b   1.000
_cell.length_c   1.000
_cell.angle_alpha   90.00
_cell.angle_beta   90.00
_cell.angle_gamma   90.00
#
_symmetry.space_group_name_H-M   'P 1'
#
loop_
_entity.id
_entity.type
_entity.pdbx_description
1 polymer ?
#
loop_
_entity_poly.entity_id
_entity_poly.type
_entity_poly.pdbx_seq_one_letter_code
_entity_poly.pdbx_strand_id
1 'polypeptide(L)' 'IGFINEFQDRLLFGTDQSFGRPELVMPHQGFLKGLVAEGKISGEVYEKIAWKNATRLLGL' A
#
# COMPACT_ATOMS: atom_id res chain seq x y z
N ILE A 1 0.41 -13.15 3.59
CA ILE A 1 -0.33 -12.20 4.45
C ILE A 1 0.40 -11.93 5.76
N GLY A 2 0.91 -12.94 6.48
CA GLY A 2 1.65 -12.75 7.75
C GLY A 2 2.66 -11.60 7.72
N PHE A 3 3.54 -11.56 6.71
CA PHE A 3 4.51 -10.47 6.51
C PHE A 3 3.88 -9.07 6.50
N ILE A 4 2.75 -8.88 5.81
CA ILE A 4 2.09 -7.57 5.71
C ILE A 4 1.58 -7.13 7.08
N ASN A 5 1.00 -8.04 7.87
CA ASN A 5 0.50 -7.71 9.20
C ASN A 5 1.62 -7.52 10.21
N GLU A 6 2.69 -8.32 10.14
CA GLU A 6 3.84 -8.22 11.04
C GLU A 6 4.63 -6.92 10.85
N PHE A 7 4.83 -6.51 9.59
CA PHE A 7 5.65 -5.34 9.25
C PHE A 7 4.83 -4.12 8.83
N GLN A 8 3.52 -4.10 9.10
CA GLN A 8 2.60 -3.05 8.63
C GLN A 8 3.05 -1.61 8.93
N ASP A 9 3.78 -1.37 10.03
CA ASP A 9 4.26 -0.04 10.42
C ASP A 9 5.60 0.35 9.77
N ARG A 10 6.22 -0.55 9.01
CA ARG A 10 7.52 -0.34 8.34
C ARG A 10 7.43 -0.41 6.82
N LEU A 11 6.26 -0.74 6.28
CA LEU A 11 6.03 -0.85 4.84
C LEU A 11 5.58 0.48 4.24
N LEU A 12 6.11 0.77 3.06
CA LEU A 12 5.75 1.90 2.22
C LEU A 12 5.33 1.38 0.85
N PHE A 13 4.33 1.99 0.24
CA PHE A 13 3.89 1.66 -1.11
C PHE A 13 4.41 2.68 -2.13
N GLY A 14 4.99 2.19 -3.21
CA GLY A 14 5.45 3.01 -4.34
C GLY A 14 5.48 2.19 -5.61
N THR A 15 5.03 2.79 -6.72
CA THR A 15 4.87 2.09 -7.99
C THR A 15 6.05 2.26 -8.94
N ASP A 16 6.96 3.20 -8.63
CA ASP A 16 7.99 3.72 -9.55
C ASP A 16 7.43 4.15 -10.93
N GLN A 17 6.13 4.46 -10.97
CA GLN A 17 5.46 4.86 -12.20
C GLN A 17 5.63 6.37 -12.41
N SER A 18 6.36 6.72 -13.45
CA SER A 18 6.45 8.10 -13.93
C SER A 18 5.36 8.35 -14.98
N PHE A 19 4.65 9.49 -14.90
CA PHE A 19 3.71 10.01 -15.92
C PHE A 19 2.29 9.42 -16.02
N GLY A 20 1.85 8.57 -15.08
CA GLY A 20 0.43 8.20 -14.94
C GLY A 20 -0.22 7.56 -16.17
N ARG A 21 0.58 7.00 -17.08
CA ARG A 21 0.08 6.41 -18.33
C ARG A 21 -0.77 5.17 -18.03
N PRO A 22 -1.96 5.02 -18.66
CA PRO A 22 -2.85 3.88 -18.41
C PRO A 22 -2.18 2.52 -18.66
N GLU A 23 -1.28 2.44 -19.64
CA GLU A 23 -0.57 1.21 -19.98
C GLU A 23 0.51 0.84 -18.94
N LEU A 24 0.89 1.79 -18.09
CA LEU A 24 1.89 1.62 -17.02
C LEU A 24 1.22 1.47 -15.65
N VAL A 25 -0.11 1.35 -15.58
CA VAL A 25 -0.82 1.13 -14.33
C VAL A 25 -0.38 -0.20 -13.74
N MET A 26 0.26 -0.12 -12.58
CA MET A 26 0.86 -1.28 -11.98
C MET A 26 -0.13 -2.12 -11.17
N PRO A 27 -0.05 -3.46 -11.25
CA PRO A 27 -1.03 -4.37 -10.63
C PRO A 27 -1.01 -4.33 -9.10
N HIS A 28 0.08 -3.85 -8.50
CA HIS A 28 0.23 -3.80 -7.04
C HIS A 28 -0.79 -2.89 -6.34
N GLN A 29 -1.37 -1.89 -7.03
CA GLN A 29 -2.49 -1.11 -6.48
C GLN A 29 -3.76 -1.97 -6.34
N GLY A 30 -4.06 -2.79 -7.35
CA GLY A 30 -5.19 -3.72 -7.33
C GLY A 30 -5.00 -4.82 -6.30
N PHE A 31 -3.77 -5.34 -6.17
CA PHE A 31 -3.42 -6.34 -5.17
C PHE A 31 -3.75 -5.89 -3.75
N LEU A 32 -3.28 -4.70 -3.34
CA LEU A 32 -3.47 -4.22 -1.97
C LEU A 32 -4.96 -3.96 -1.65
N LYS A 33 -5.72 -3.43 -2.62
CA LYS A 33 -7.19 -3.26 -2.51
C LYS A 33 -7.91 -4.62 -2.42
N GLY A 34 -7.48 -5.61 -3.19
CA GLY A 34 -8.01 -6.98 -3.13
C GLY A 34 -7.82 -7.60 -1.75
N LEU A 35 -6.67 -7.40 -1.11
CA LEU A 35 -6.43 -7.91 0.25
C LEU A 35 -7.39 -7.34 1.30
N VAL A 36 -7.80 -6.07 1.14
CA VAL A 36 -8.82 -5.45 2.00
C VAL A 36 -10.19 -6.06 1.71
N ALA A 37 -10.57 -6.17 0.43
CA ALA A 37 -11.86 -6.72 0.01
C ALA A 37 -12.05 -8.18 0.46
N GLU A 38 -10.97 -8.96 0.46
CA GLU A 38 -10.95 -10.35 0.92
C GLU A 38 -10.83 -10.49 2.45
N GLY A 39 -10.77 -9.38 3.20
CA GLY A 39 -10.63 -9.39 4.66
C GLY A 39 -9.28 -9.91 5.17
N LYS A 40 -8.26 -10.00 4.30
CA LYS A 40 -6.91 -10.50 4.64
C LYS A 40 -6.09 -9.46 5.41
N ILE A 41 -6.39 -8.17 5.22
CA ILE A 41 -5.84 -7.05 5.99
C ILE A 41 -6.97 -6.08 6.34
N SER A 42 -6.82 -5.32 7.43
CA SER A 42 -7.79 -4.28 7.80
C SER A 42 -7.63 -3.03 6.94
N GLY A 43 -8.66 -2.16 6.96
CA GLY A 43 -8.56 -0.82 6.37
C GLY A 43 -7.43 0.02 6.99
N GLU A 44 -7.16 -0.17 8.29
CA GLU A 44 -6.05 0.51 8.96
C GLU A 44 -4.69 0.06 8.43
N VAL A 45 -4.48 -1.26 8.24
CA VAL A 45 -3.25 -1.80 7.63
C VAL A 45 -3.06 -1.25 6.22
N TYR A 46 -4.15 -1.15 5.44
CA TYR A 46 -4.12 -0.52 4.13
C TYR A 46 -3.66 0.94 4.21
N GLU A 47 -4.24 1.75 5.09
CA GLU A 47 -3.87 3.17 5.24
C GLU A 47 -2.42 3.36 5.69
N LYS A 48 -1.94 2.52 6.61
CA LYS A 48 -0.52 2.50 7.04
C LYS A 48 0.41 2.39 5.85
N ILE A 49 0.18 1.39 5.01
CA ILE A 49 1.03 1.05 3.88
C ILE A 49 0.85 2.05 2.72
N ALA A 50 -0.39 2.47 2.46
CA ALA A 50 -0.74 3.34 1.33
C ALA A 50 -0.27 4.78 1.54
N TRP A 51 -0.30 5.32 2.76
CA TRP A 51 0.10 6.72 2.98
C TRP A 51 0.57 7.06 4.40
N LYS A 52 -0.01 6.53 5.50
CA LYS A 52 0.32 7.02 6.86
C LYS A 52 1.77 6.81 7.24
N ASN A 53 2.39 5.69 6.85
CA ASN A 53 3.82 5.47 7.11
C ASN A 53 4.70 6.45 6.34
N ALA A 54 4.32 6.79 5.10
CA ALA A 54 5.03 7.76 4.29
C ALA A 54 4.90 9.17 4.90
N THR A 55 3.68 9.58 5.27
CA THR A 55 3.41 10.84 5.98
C THR A 55 4.22 10.95 7.27
N ARG A 56 4.22 9.89 8.10
CA ARG A 56 5.01 9.84 9.34
C ARG A 56 6.52 9.94 9.07
N LEU A 57 7.02 9.27 8.04
CA LEU A 57 8.44 9.29 7.68
C LEU A 57 8.87 10.66 7.16
N LEU A 58 8.01 11.32 6.38
CA LEU A 58 8.30 12.60 5.73
C LEU A 58 7.96 13.83 6.59
N GLY A 59 7.23 13.65 7.69
CA GLY A 59 6.82 14.74 8.59
C GLY A 59 5.76 15.67 7.98
N LEU A 60 4.82 15.10 7.22
CA LEU A 60 3.73 15.81 6.54
C LEU A 60 2.41 15.80 7.33
#